data_AF-A0A946ATL9-F1
#
_entry.id   AF-A0A946ATL9-F1
#
_cell.length_a   1.000
_cell.length_b   1.000
_cell.length_c   1.000
_cell.angle_alpha   90.00
_cell.angle_beta   90.00
_cell.angle_gamma   90.00
#
_symmetry.space_group_name_H-M   'P 1'
#
loop_
_entity.id
_entity.type
_entity.pdbx_description
1 polymer ?
#
loop_
_entity_poly.entity_id
_entity_poly.type
_entity_poly.pdbx_seq_one_letter_code
_entity_poly.pdbx_strand_id
1 'polypeptide(L)' 'MTKENPTPRQADVKRQTNETSISAHVNLDGTGKVEVSTGLGFFDHMIEQLGRHSLIDITLNCQGDL' A
#
# COMPACT_ATOMS: atom_id res chain seq x y z
N MET A 1 -27.05 -15.73 18.53
CA MET A 1 -26.45 -15.38 17.23
C MET A 1 -25.23 -14.51 17.52
N THR A 2 -24.05 -15.11 17.53
CA THR A 2 -22.78 -14.41 17.70
C THR A 2 -22.53 -13.56 16.46
N LYS A 3 -22.49 -12.24 16.61
CA LYS A 3 -22.01 -11.36 15.53
C LYS A 3 -20.51 -11.64 15.38
N GLU A 4 -20.13 -12.44 14.39
CA GLU A 4 -18.73 -12.48 13.98
C GLU A 4 -18.38 -11.09 13.44
N ASN A 5 -17.37 -10.45 14.05
CA ASN A 5 -16.84 -9.21 13.49
C ASN A 5 -16.25 -9.54 12.11
N PRO A 6 -16.56 -8.76 11.06
CA PRO A 6 -15.96 -8.97 9.76
C PRO A 6 -14.44 -8.83 9.90
N THR A 7 -13.71 -9.78 9.31
CA THR A 7 -12.25 -9.72 9.24
C THR A 7 -11.84 -8.42 8.54
N PRO A 8 -10.92 -7.62 9.09
CA PRO A 8 -10.51 -6.36 8.48
C PRO A 8 -9.97 -6.57 7.06
N ARG A 9 -10.36 -5.70 6.12
CA ARG A 9 -9.95 -5.78 4.70
C ARG A 9 -8.57 -5.17 4.50
N GLN A 10 -7.58 -5.81 5.11
CA GLN A 10 -6.19 -5.38 5.11
C GLN A 10 -5.28 -6.53 4.67
N ALA A 11 -4.18 -6.20 4.01
CA ALA A 11 -3.20 -7.18 3.57
C ALA A 11 -1.78 -6.62 3.57
N ASP A 12 -0.84 -7.47 3.95
CA ASP A 12 0.60 -7.24 3.89
C ASP A 12 1.22 -8.16 2.86
N VAL A 13 2.00 -7.60 1.93
CA VAL A 13 2.69 -8.34 0.88
C VAL A 13 4.15 -7.93 0.84
N LYS A 14 5.04 -8.93 0.82
CA LYS A 14 6.46 -8.75 0.57
C LYS A 14 6.84 -9.57 -0.66
N ARG A 15 7.57 -8.94 -1.59
CA ARG A 15 8.08 -9.59 -2.80
C ARG A 15 9.54 -9.20 -2.99
N GLN A 16 10.39 -10.20 -3.16
CA GLN A 16 11.80 -10.01 -3.45
C GLN A 16 12.15 -10.75 -4.74
N THR A 17 12.77 -10.04 -5.68
CA THR A 17 13.47 -10.61 -6.83
C THR A 17 14.91 -10.10 -6.87
N ASN A 18 15.66 -10.49 -7.91
CA ASN A 18 16.99 -9.96 -8.15
C ASN A 18 16.98 -8.49 -8.60
N GLU A 19 15.88 -8.01 -9.18
CA GLU A 19 15.75 -6.64 -9.69
C GLU A 19 15.15 -5.71 -8.61
N THR A 20 14.17 -6.21 -7.84
CA THR A 20 13.35 -5.37 -6.96
C THR A 20 13.04 -6.02 -5.61
N SER A 21 13.04 -5.20 -4.57
CA SER A 21 12.53 -5.49 -3.23
C SER A 21 11.30 -4.63 -2.97
N ILE A 22 10.16 -5.24 -2.69
CA ILE A 22 8.88 -4.54 -2.50
C ILE A 22 8.24 -4.99 -1.19
N SER A 23 7.79 -4.02 -0.40
CA SER A 23 6.89 -4.23 0.74
C SER A 23 5.67 -3.33 0.60
N ALA A 24 4.49 -3.92 0.71
CA ALA A 24 3.22 -3.22 0.59
C ALA A 24 2.29 -3.61 1.73
N HIS A 25 1.66 -2.62 2.35
CA HIS A 25 0.53 -2.78 3.24
C HIS A 25 -0.64 -1.98 2.68
N VAL A 26 -1.81 -2.58 2.64
CA VAL A 26 -3.04 -1.93 2.17
C VAL A 26 -4.16 -2.19 3.16
N ASN A 27 -4.86 -1.13 3.58
CA ASN A 27 -6.10 -1.22 4.33
C ASN A 27 -7.23 -0.52 3.55
N LEU A 28 -8.19 -1.31 3.07
CA LEU A 28 -9.33 -0.83 2.27
C LEU A 28 -10.37 -0.06 3.10
N ASP A 29 -10.36 -0.20 4.42
CA ASP A 29 -11.23 0.50 5.37
C ASP A 29 -10.45 1.61 6.10
N GLY A 30 -9.64 2.36 5.34
CA GLY A 30 -8.70 3.35 5.84
C GLY A 30 -9.27 4.77 5.97
N THR A 31 -8.34 5.74 6.03
CA THR A 31 -8.61 7.19 6.08
C THR A 31 -7.94 7.97 4.94
N GLY A 32 -7.25 7.27 4.03
CA GLY A 32 -6.49 7.86 2.92
C GLY A 32 -5.06 8.25 3.30
N LYS A 33 -4.48 7.61 4.33
CA LYS A 33 -3.07 7.77 4.68
C LYS A 33 -2.20 7.04 3.68
N VAL A 34 -1.25 7.75 3.08
CA VAL A 34 -0.32 7.17 2.12
C VAL A 34 1.11 7.44 2.54
N GLU A 35 1.91 6.38 2.60
CA GLU A 35 3.35 6.40 2.79
C GLU A 35 3.97 5.60 1.64
N VAL A 36 4.48 6.29 0.61
CA VAL A 36 5.01 5.64 -0.59
C VAL A 36 6.43 6.11 -0.90
N SER A 37 7.30 5.16 -1.21
CA SER A 37 8.65 5.41 -1.70
C SER A 37 9.04 4.31 -2.67
N THR A 38 9.00 4.62 -3.97
CA THR A 38 9.37 3.67 -5.03
C THR A 38 10.66 4.03 -5.78
N GLY A 39 11.23 5.21 -5.49
CA GLY A 39 12.34 5.78 -6.25
C GLY A 39 11.91 6.48 -7.54
N LEU A 40 10.63 6.41 -7.91
CA LEU A 40 10.04 7.05 -9.07
C LEU A 40 8.99 8.08 -8.63
N GLY A 41 9.40 9.35 -8.51
CA GLY A 41 8.54 10.41 -7.94
C GLY A 41 7.18 10.61 -8.64
N PHE A 42 7.09 10.38 -9.96
CA PHE A 42 5.79 10.43 -10.64
C PHE A 42 4.85 9.29 -10.20
N PHE A 43 5.39 8.08 -10.04
CA PHE A 43 4.59 6.94 -9.61
C PHE A 43 4.17 7.08 -8.14
N ASP A 44 5.08 7.54 -7.28
CA ASP A 44 4.79 7.89 -5.88
C ASP A 44 3.58 8.84 -5.82
N HIS A 45 3.61 9.91 -6.62
CA HIS A 45 2.50 10.87 -6.69
C HIS A 45 1.17 10.24 -7.14
N MET A 46 1.19 9.31 -8.10
CA MET A 46 -0.03 8.60 -8.53
C MET A 46 -0.63 7.75 -7.41
N ILE A 47 0.20 7.08 -6.62
CA ILE A 47 -0.26 6.27 -5.47
C ILE A 47 -0.81 7.15 -4.35
N GLU A 48 -0.21 8.31 -4.09
CA GLU A 48 -0.75 9.31 -3.15
C GLU A 48 -2.16 9.76 -3.54
N GLN A 49 -2.38 10.08 -4.82
CA GLN A 49 -3.72 10.44 -5.31
C GLN A 49 -4.70 9.29 -5.14
N LEU A 50 -4.29 8.06 -5.48
CA LEU A 50 -5.13 6.87 -5.32
C LEU A 50 -5.60 6.72 -3.87
N GLY A 51 -4.69 6.71 -2.90
CA GLY A 51 -5.06 6.52 -1.49
C GLY A 51 -5.92 7.66 -0.95
N ARG A 52 -5.56 8.92 -1.24
CA ARG A 52 -6.30 10.09 -0.77
C ARG A 52 -7.75 10.13 -1.26
N HIS A 53 -8.00 9.83 -2.53
CA HIS A 53 -9.35 9.91 -3.11
C HIS A 53 -10.20 8.65 -2.90
N SER A 54 -9.57 7.51 -2.62
CA SER A 54 -10.27 6.26 -2.31
C SER A 54 -10.48 6.02 -0.80
N LEU A 55 -9.87 6.85 0.06
CA LEU A 55 -9.78 6.66 1.51
C LEU A 55 -9.06 5.35 1.92
N ILE A 56 -8.29 4.76 1.02
CA ILE A 56 -7.50 3.55 1.30
C ILE A 56 -6.19 3.98 1.94
N ASP A 57 -5.81 3.32 3.03
CA ASP A 57 -4.47 3.50 3.59
C ASP A 57 -3.48 2.60 2.84
N ILE A 58 -2.38 3.18 2.36
CA ILE A 58 -1.35 2.49 1.56
C ILE A 58 0.02 2.81 2.12
N THR A 59 0.77 1.77 2.50
CA THR A 59 2.21 1.87 2.73
C THR A 59 2.93 1.05 1.67
N LEU A 60 3.79 1.67 0.86
CA LEU A 60 4.50 1.01 -0.23
C LEU A 60 5.96 1.44 -0.24
N ASN A 61 6.87 0.51 0.02
CA ASN A 61 8.30 0.72 -0.17
C ASN A 61 8.81 -0.20 -1.27
N CYS A 62 9.51 0.36 -2.25
CA CYS A 62 10.14 -0.37 -3.33
C CYS A 62 11.58 0.13 -3.49
N GLN A 63 12.52 -0.82 -3.45
CA GLN A 63 13.93 -0.60 -3.76
C GLN A 63 14.28 -1.45 -4.98
N GLY A 64 14.75 -0.82 -6.05
CA GLY A 64 15.16 -1.50 -7.27
C GLY A 64 16.47 -0.93 -7.83
N ASP A 65 16.92 -1.50 -8.94
CA ASP A 65 18.16 -1.20 -9.66
C ASP A 65 18.03 -0.07 -10.70
N LEU A 66 17.36 1.02 -10.31
CA LEU A 66 17.11 2.23 -11.10
C LEU A 66 18.36 2.85 -11.76
#